data_AF-A0A8S3QLZ5-F1
#
_entry.id   AF-A0A8S3QLZ5-F1
#
_cell.length_a   1.000
_cell.length_b   1.000
_cell.length_c   1.000
_cell.angle_alpha   90.00
_cell.angle_beta   90.00
_cell.angle_gamma   90.00
#
_symmetry.space_group_name_H-M   'P 1'
#
loop_
_entity.id
_entity.type
_entity.pdbx_description
1 polymer ?
#
loop_
_entity_poly.entity_id
_entity_poly.type
_entity_poly.pdbx_seq_one_letter_code
_entity_poly.pdbx_strand_id
1 'polypeptide(L)'
;MANGGKHQHVHVIWKILRDITIGKHQHLRVRVYRNQDGISTNEVFEKATFMLNLKQASVEHFSLFLFGKKLNKRLRNCDYLPLTHDGLFIRKWCFDARTEKKLLKDKVACHLIFREAEWNIENGFLKPSTDQIDLLEEYSDERFRCEEKYILLCHSIPDYFDVHLEDCVVLKNEVIQS
;
A
#
# COMPACT_ATOMS: atom_id res chain seq x y z
N MET A 1 -17.47 -38.87 -41.78
CA MET A 1 -17.46 -39.15 -40.33
C MET A 1 -16.34 -38.33 -39.70
N ALA A 2 -16.60 -37.80 -38.51
CA ALA A 2 -16.03 -36.56 -37.96
C ALA A 2 -14.50 -36.48 -37.87
N ASN A 3 -13.99 -35.31 -38.25
CA ASN A 3 -12.65 -34.80 -37.97
C ASN A 3 -12.40 -34.75 -36.46
N GLY A 4 -11.38 -35.46 -35.99
CA GLY A 4 -10.81 -35.30 -34.65
C GLY A 4 -10.02 -33.99 -34.56
N GLY A 5 -10.73 -32.90 -34.28
CA GLY A 5 -10.14 -31.59 -33.99
C GLY A 5 -9.55 -31.55 -32.59
N LYS A 6 -8.22 -31.42 -32.52
CA LYS A 6 -7.45 -31.12 -31.31
C LYS A 6 -7.96 -29.83 -30.66
N HIS A 7 -8.51 -29.90 -29.45
CA HIS A 7 -8.60 -28.72 -28.58
C HIS A 7 -7.30 -28.57 -27.78
N GLN A 8 -6.29 -27.99 -28.42
CA GLN A 8 -5.20 -27.36 -27.68
C GLN A 8 -5.80 -26.13 -27.01
N HIS A 9 -6.02 -26.19 -25.69
CA HIS A 9 -6.27 -25.00 -24.89
C HIS A 9 -5.01 -24.15 -24.92
N VAL A 10 -4.95 -23.21 -25.87
CA VAL A 10 -3.93 -22.18 -25.90
C VAL A 10 -4.23 -21.23 -24.74
N HIS A 11 -3.58 -21.46 -23.59
CA HIS A 11 -3.52 -20.46 -22.54
C HIS A 11 -2.68 -19.29 -23.07
N VAL A 12 -3.36 -18.25 -23.54
CA VAL A 12 -2.69 -17.02 -23.97
C VAL A 12 -2.21 -16.28 -22.72
N ILE A 13 -0.99 -16.58 -22.28
CA ILE A 13 -0.31 -15.92 -21.17
C ILE A 13 0.32 -14.64 -21.72
N TRP A 14 -0.29 -13.49 -21.43
CA TRP A 14 0.32 -12.19 -21.74
C TRP A 14 1.20 -11.76 -20.56
N LYS A 15 2.48 -11.48 -20.85
CA LYS A 15 3.41 -10.87 -19.90
C LYS A 15 3.10 -9.38 -19.83
N ILE A 16 2.57 -8.91 -18.70
CA ILE A 16 2.18 -7.51 -18.51
C ILE A 16 3.13 -6.86 -17.50
N LEU A 17 3.57 -5.63 -17.80
CA LEU A 17 4.29 -4.77 -16.86
C LEU A 17 3.27 -3.93 -16.09
N ARG A 18 3.37 -3.92 -14.76
CA ARG A 18 2.63 -2.99 -13.91
C ARG A 18 3.60 -2.10 -13.15
N ASP A 19 3.34 -0.80 -13.20
CA ASP A 19 4.04 0.19 -12.39
C ASP A 19 3.38 0.22 -11.00
N ILE A 20 4.15 -0.13 -9.97
CA ILE A 20 3.78 0.03 -8.58
C ILE A 20 4.48 1.29 -8.09
N THR A 21 3.70 2.21 -7.54
CA THR A 21 4.24 3.46 -7.01
C THR A 21 4.48 3.32 -5.52
N ILE A 22 5.64 3.80 -5.08
CA ILE A 22 6.07 3.83 -3.70
C ILE A 22 6.31 5.31 -3.35
N GLY A 23 5.39 5.90 -2.58
CA GLY A 23 5.40 7.34 -2.29
C GLY A 23 5.30 8.20 -3.56
N LYS A 24 6.04 9.32 -3.62
CA LYS A 24 6.00 10.29 -4.75
C LYS A 24 6.91 9.97 -5.95
N HIS A 25 7.96 9.13 -5.81
CA HIS A 25 9.08 9.15 -6.76
C HIS A 25 9.70 7.80 -7.14
N GLN A 26 9.25 6.68 -6.57
CA GLN A 26 9.82 5.38 -6.90
C GLN A 26 8.76 4.49 -7.56
N HIS A 27 9.01 4.16 -8.83
CA HIS A 27 8.17 3.24 -9.60
C HIS A 27 8.88 1.90 -9.70
N LEU A 28 8.22 0.85 -9.23
CA LEU A 28 8.65 -0.52 -9.38
C LEU A 28 7.88 -1.18 -10.51
N ARG A 29 8.60 -1.68 -11.53
CA ARG A 29 7.97 -2.45 -12.61
C ARG A 29 7.93 -3.93 -12.27
N VAL A 30 6.75 -4.44 -11.96
CA VAL A 30 6.56 -5.86 -11.68
C VAL A 30 6.04 -6.57 -12.92
N ARG A 31 6.70 -7.69 -13.27
CA ARG A 31 6.29 -8.59 -14.36
C ARG A 31 5.36 -9.65 -13.80
N VAL A 32 4.13 -9.67 -14.28
CA VAL A 32 3.09 -10.61 -13.82
C VAL A 32 2.43 -11.33 -14.97
N TYR A 33 1.85 -12.49 -14.65
CA TYR A 33 1.11 -13.28 -15.61
C TYR A 33 -0.38 -12.99 -15.48
N ARG A 34 -1.04 -12.81 -16.63
CA ARG A 34 -2.49 -12.76 -16.69
C ARG A 34 -3.02 -14.15 -17.03
N ASN A 35 -3.88 -14.69 -16.16
CA ASN A 35 -4.67 -15.90 -16.43
C ASN A 35 -6.09 -15.53 -16.93
N GLN A 36 -6.98 -16.52 -17.04
CA GLN A 36 -8.37 -16.30 -17.50
C GLN A 36 -9.16 -15.37 -16.57
N ASP A 37 -8.89 -15.43 -15.27
CA ASP A 37 -9.58 -14.66 -14.23
C ASP A 37 -9.00 -13.25 -14.05
N GLY A 38 -7.73 -13.04 -14.42
CA GLY A 38 -7.07 -11.75 -14.34
C GLY A 38 -5.60 -11.84 -13.92
N ILE A 39 -5.12 -10.81 -13.24
CA ILE A 39 -3.79 -10.77 -12.63
C ILE A 39 -3.98 -10.95 -11.12
N SER A 40 -3.31 -11.93 -10.51
CA SER A 40 -3.43 -12.18 -9.07
C SER A 40 -2.83 -11.02 -8.25
N THR A 41 -3.59 -10.52 -7.28
CA THR A 41 -3.09 -9.51 -6.33
C THR A 41 -1.93 -10.06 -5.51
N ASN A 42 -2.03 -11.32 -5.07
CA ASN A 42 -0.98 -11.97 -4.30
C ASN A 42 0.33 -12.08 -5.08
N GLU A 43 0.27 -12.51 -6.35
CA GLU A 43 1.47 -12.62 -7.21
C GLU A 43 2.16 -11.26 -7.38
N VAL A 44 1.37 -10.19 -7.57
CA VAL A 44 1.89 -8.84 -7.71
C VAL A 44 2.56 -8.40 -6.41
N PHE A 45 1.88 -8.59 -5.27
CA PHE A 45 2.37 -8.18 -3.96
C PHE A 45 3.65 -8.93 -3.55
N GLU A 46 3.69 -10.25 -3.71
CA GLU A 46 4.88 -11.07 -3.40
C GLU A 46 6.09 -10.66 -4.24
N LYS A 47 5.90 -10.47 -5.56
CA LYS A 47 6.99 -10.02 -6.42
C LYS A 47 7.45 -8.61 -6.07
N ALA A 48 6.51 -7.72 -5.74
CA ALA A 48 6.84 -6.35 -5.37
C ALA A 48 7.67 -6.28 -4.09
N THR A 49 7.23 -6.95 -3.03
CA THR A 49 7.94 -6.99 -1.74
C THR A 49 9.29 -7.70 -1.85
N PHE A 50 9.37 -8.76 -2.67
CA PHE A 50 10.63 -9.42 -3.00
C PHE A 50 11.61 -8.49 -3.71
N MET A 51 11.16 -7.78 -4.74
CA MET A 51 12.02 -6.84 -5.49
C MET A 51 12.47 -5.65 -4.63
N LEU A 52 11.67 -5.27 -3.63
CA LEU A 52 12.05 -4.25 -2.65
C LEU A 52 12.99 -4.75 -1.57
N ASN A 53 13.24 -6.07 -1.52
CA ASN A 53 14.02 -6.70 -0.44
C ASN A 53 13.42 -6.44 0.95
N LEU A 54 12.08 -6.39 1.04
CA LEU A 54 11.37 -6.28 2.30
C LEU A 54 11.52 -7.60 3.08
N LYS A 55 11.87 -7.54 4.37
CA LYS A 55 12.04 -8.76 5.18
C LYS A 55 10.71 -9.48 5.31
N GLN A 56 10.74 -10.82 5.27
CA GLN A 56 9.52 -11.63 5.37
C GLN A 56 8.68 -11.32 6.61
N ALA A 57 9.32 -11.07 7.76
CA ALA A 57 8.65 -10.68 9.00
C ALA A 57 7.97 -9.30 8.94
N SER A 58 8.30 -8.48 7.95
CA SER A 58 7.68 -7.18 7.71
C SER A 58 6.56 -7.27 6.67
N VAL A 59 6.63 -8.22 5.72
CA VAL A 59 5.66 -8.37 4.61
C VAL A 59 4.21 -8.45 5.08
N GLU A 60 3.94 -9.16 6.18
CA GLU A 60 2.57 -9.34 6.71
C GLU A 60 1.91 -8.02 7.17
N HIS A 61 2.72 -6.99 7.40
CA HIS A 61 2.27 -5.66 7.84
C HIS A 61 2.11 -4.67 6.69
N PHE A 62 2.17 -5.13 5.44
CA PHE A 62 1.91 -4.31 4.26
C PHE A 62 0.81 -4.95 3.41
N SER A 63 0.16 -4.13 2.57
CA SER A 63 -0.86 -4.59 1.65
C SER A 63 -0.85 -3.79 0.36
N LEU A 64 -1.44 -4.36 -0.69
CA LEU A 64 -1.58 -3.70 -1.98
C LEU A 64 -2.87 -2.88 -2.01
N PHE A 65 -2.77 -1.65 -2.51
CA PHE A 65 -3.88 -0.72 -2.66
C PHE A 65 -4.04 -0.29 -4.12
N LEU A 66 -5.29 -0.10 -4.53
CA LEU A 66 -5.60 0.61 -5.77
C LEU A 66 -5.56 2.11 -5.52
N PHE A 67 -4.94 2.82 -6.44
CA PHE A 67 -5.02 4.26 -6.52
C PHE A 67 -6.18 4.68 -7.42
N GLY A 68 -7.01 5.56 -6.91
CA GLY A 68 -8.06 6.23 -7.66
C GLY A 68 -8.38 7.57 -7.02
N LYS A 69 -8.95 8.50 -7.80
CA LYS A 69 -9.19 9.89 -7.41
C LYS A 69 -10.01 10.12 -6.12
N LYS A 70 -10.64 9.08 -5.54
CA LYS A 70 -11.54 9.20 -4.38
C LYS A 70 -11.49 8.04 -3.37
N LEU A 71 -10.78 6.93 -3.66
CA LEU A 71 -10.86 5.74 -2.80
C LEU A 71 -9.54 4.99 -2.75
N ASN A 72 -8.95 4.92 -1.56
CA ASN A 72 -7.87 4.00 -1.23
C ASN A 72 -8.46 2.62 -0.94
N LYS A 73 -8.63 1.79 -1.97
CA LYS A 73 -9.17 0.43 -1.78
C LYS A 73 -8.04 -0.56 -1.54
N ARG A 74 -8.04 -1.17 -0.35
CA ARG A 74 -7.20 -2.34 -0.04
C ARG A 74 -7.63 -3.52 -0.90
N LEU A 75 -6.67 -4.19 -1.51
CA LEU A 75 -6.88 -5.43 -2.26
C LEU A 75 -6.59 -6.64 -1.36
N ARG A 76 -7.46 -7.65 -1.39
CA ARG A 76 -7.20 -8.90 -0.67
C ARG A 76 -6.28 -9.78 -1.50
N ASN A 77 -5.51 -10.64 -0.83
CA ASN A 77 -4.57 -11.54 -1.51
C ASN A 77 -5.29 -12.50 -2.48
N CYS A 78 -6.54 -12.87 -2.19
CA CYS A 78 -7.36 -13.72 -3.06
C CYS A 78 -8.06 -12.98 -4.21
N ASP A 79 -7.92 -11.64 -4.31
CA ASP A 79 -8.56 -10.85 -5.36
C ASP A 79 -7.70 -10.84 -6.65
N TYR A 80 -8.35 -10.54 -7.77
CA TYR A 80 -7.69 -10.22 -9.04
C TYR A 80 -7.68 -8.70 -9.27
N LEU A 81 -6.62 -8.19 -9.90
CA LEU A 81 -6.52 -6.78 -10.24
C LEU A 81 -7.58 -6.39 -11.28
N PRO A 82 -8.28 -5.25 -11.09
CA PRO A 82 -9.15 -4.71 -12.11
C PRO A 82 -8.36 -4.33 -13.37
N LEU A 83 -8.95 -4.51 -14.55
CA LEU A 83 -8.26 -4.29 -15.83
C LEU A 83 -7.86 -2.83 -16.07
N THR A 84 -8.65 -1.90 -15.53
CA THR A 84 -8.47 -0.44 -15.64
C THR A 84 -8.26 0.16 -14.26
N HIS A 85 -7.03 0.56 -13.94
CA HIS A 85 -6.73 1.31 -12.72
C HIS A 85 -5.52 2.23 -12.96
N ASP A 86 -5.50 3.34 -12.23
CA ASP A 86 -4.53 4.43 -12.41
C ASP A 86 -3.18 4.12 -11.77
N GLY A 87 -3.13 3.17 -10.82
CA GLY A 87 -1.88 2.71 -10.20
C GLY A 87 -2.09 1.76 -9.03
N LEU A 88 -1.01 1.11 -8.60
CA LEU A 88 -0.94 0.24 -7.43
C LEU A 88 0.08 0.78 -6.44
N PHE A 89 -0.22 0.65 -5.14
CA PHE A 89 0.66 1.12 -4.06
C PHE A 89 0.81 0.05 -3.00
N ILE A 90 1.99 -0.05 -2.42
CA ILE A 90 2.23 -0.80 -1.20
C ILE A 90 2.13 0.17 -0.04
N ARG A 91 1.26 -0.12 0.92
CA ARG A 91 1.07 0.68 2.12
C ARG A 91 1.13 -0.18 3.36
N LYS A 92 1.46 0.43 4.50
CA LYS A 92 1.38 -0.27 5.77
C LYS A 92 -0.07 -0.65 6.06
N TRP A 93 -0.23 -1.80 6.70
CA TRP A 93 -1.50 -2.30 7.22
C TRP A 93 -1.30 -2.70 8.68
N CYS A 94 -0.70 -1.79 9.44
CA CYS A 94 -0.57 -1.86 10.89
C CYS A 94 -0.88 -0.49 11.50
N PHE A 95 -1.65 -0.51 12.59
CA PHE A 95 -2.26 0.67 13.20
C PHE A 95 -1.92 0.76 14.69
N ASP A 96 -0.75 0.24 15.08
CA ASP A 96 -0.30 0.30 16.45
C ASP A 96 1.20 0.58 16.54
N ALA A 97 1.57 1.39 17.54
CA ALA A 97 2.94 1.87 17.73
C ALA A 97 3.92 0.73 18.03
N ARG A 98 3.48 -0.37 18.66
CA ARG A 98 4.38 -1.45 19.05
C ARG A 98 4.83 -2.24 17.83
N THR A 99 3.91 -2.57 16.94
CA THR A 99 4.19 -3.25 15.68
C THR A 99 5.04 -2.36 14.78
N GLU A 100 4.65 -1.09 14.60
CA GLU A 100 5.39 -0.20 13.71
C GLU A 100 6.82 0.04 14.18
N LYS A 101 7.07 0.23 15.48
CA LYS A 101 8.43 0.29 16.05
C LYS A 101 9.29 -0.94 15.75
N LYS A 102 8.70 -2.13 15.63
CA LYS A 102 9.44 -3.33 15.20
C LYS A 102 9.80 -3.25 13.72
N LEU A 103 8.89 -2.74 12.90
CA LEU A 103 9.10 -2.56 11.46
C LEU A 103 10.23 -1.59 11.15
N LEU A 104 10.45 -0.57 11.99
CA LEU A 104 11.54 0.41 11.78
C LEU A 104 12.94 -0.22 11.75
N LYS A 105 13.10 -1.45 12.29
CA LYS A 105 14.36 -2.23 12.21
C LYS A 105 14.62 -2.84 10.82
N ASP A 106 13.62 -2.86 9.96
CA ASP A 106 13.75 -3.17 8.55
C ASP A 106 13.86 -1.85 7.78
N LYS A 107 15.02 -1.61 7.15
CA LYS A 107 15.28 -0.37 6.40
C LYS A 107 14.26 -0.14 5.29
N VAL A 108 13.81 -1.20 4.63
CA VAL A 108 12.82 -1.09 3.55
C VAL A 108 11.45 -0.76 4.12
N ALA A 109 11.03 -1.44 5.18
CA ALA A 109 9.77 -1.13 5.86
C ALA A 109 9.76 0.30 6.42
N CYS A 110 10.85 0.71 7.07
CA CYS A 110 11.05 2.07 7.57
C CYS A 110 10.87 3.10 6.45
N HIS A 111 11.55 2.89 5.30
CA HIS A 111 11.42 3.76 4.15
C HIS A 111 9.97 3.82 3.63
N LEU A 112 9.30 2.68 3.48
CA LEU A 112 7.90 2.65 3.03
C LEU A 112 6.97 3.44 3.97
N ILE A 113 7.12 3.26 5.29
CA ILE A 113 6.33 3.95 6.30
C ILE A 113 6.63 5.46 6.31
N PHE A 114 7.90 5.85 6.19
CA PHE A 114 8.32 7.25 6.07
C PHE A 114 7.64 7.94 4.89
N ARG A 115 7.71 7.32 3.69
CA ARG A 115 7.08 7.87 2.48
C ARG A 115 5.55 7.96 2.60
N GLU A 116 4.93 7.02 3.29
CA GLU A 116 3.49 7.06 3.57
C GLU A 116 3.13 8.20 4.55
N ALA A 117 3.95 8.43 5.58
CA ALA A 117 3.77 9.53 6.52
C ALA A 117 3.92 10.90 5.83
N GLU A 118 4.93 11.08 4.98
CA GLU A 118 5.09 12.29 4.15
C GLU A 118 3.84 12.52 3.30
N TRP A 119 3.36 11.49 2.59
CA TRP A 119 2.16 11.61 1.76
C TRP A 119 0.92 11.97 2.58
N ASN A 120 0.73 11.39 3.76
CA ASN A 120 -0.39 11.71 4.63
C ASN A 120 -0.35 13.18 5.10
N ILE A 121 0.83 13.73 5.40
CA ILE A 121 1.00 15.14 5.80
C ILE A 121 0.72 16.06 4.61
N GLU A 122 1.31 15.79 3.45
CA GLU A 122 1.15 16.59 2.24
C GLU A 122 -0.31 16.69 1.77
N ASN A 123 -1.09 15.63 1.99
CA ASN A 123 -2.51 15.59 1.61
C ASN A 123 -3.45 15.98 2.78
N GLY A 124 -2.90 16.38 3.93
CA GLY A 124 -3.66 16.86 5.08
C GLY A 124 -4.42 15.78 5.87
N PHE A 125 -4.12 14.50 5.62
CA PHE A 125 -4.63 13.39 6.43
C PHE A 125 -3.97 13.35 7.81
N LEU A 126 -2.70 13.76 7.91
CA LEU A 126 -1.98 13.92 9.16
C LEU A 126 -1.62 15.38 9.37
N LYS A 127 -1.92 15.92 10.56
CA LYS A 127 -1.81 17.37 10.83
C LYS A 127 -0.83 17.65 11.98
N PRO A 128 0.48 17.75 11.70
CA PRO A 128 1.46 18.18 12.69
C PRO A 128 1.20 19.62 13.16
N SER A 129 1.61 19.94 14.39
CA SER A 129 1.72 21.33 14.85
C SER A 129 2.89 22.06 14.16
N THR A 130 2.93 23.38 14.26
CA THR A 130 4.04 24.18 13.70
C THR A 130 5.41 23.70 14.21
N ASP A 131 5.56 23.50 15.52
CA ASP A 131 6.82 23.02 16.11
C ASP A 131 7.22 21.63 15.60
N GLN A 132 6.23 20.77 15.30
CA GLN A 132 6.48 19.45 14.73
C GLN A 132 6.89 19.55 13.25
N ILE A 133 6.34 20.49 12.49
CA ILE A 133 6.70 20.70 11.08
C ILE A 133 8.19 21.01 10.96
N ASP A 134 8.71 21.94 11.77
CA ASP A 134 10.13 22.33 11.73
C ASP A 134 11.06 21.11 11.94
N LEU A 135 10.72 20.24 12.89
CA LEU A 135 11.47 19.00 13.15
C LEU A 135 11.31 17.96 12.04
N LEU A 136 10.12 17.83 11.47
CA LEU A 136 9.87 16.92 10.34
C LEU A 136 10.67 17.36 9.11
N GLU A 137 10.74 18.66 8.85
CA GLU A 137 11.56 19.23 7.79
C GLU A 137 13.05 18.90 8.01
N GLU A 138 13.57 19.12 9.22
CA GLU A 138 14.95 18.73 9.59
C GLU A 138 15.21 17.25 9.34
N TYR A 139 14.30 16.36 9.77
CA TYR A 139 14.47 14.91 9.62
C TYR A 139 14.30 14.43 8.18
N SER A 140 13.65 15.21 7.32
CA SER A 140 13.46 14.91 5.90
C SER A 140 14.59 15.41 4.99
N ASP A 141 15.51 16.25 5.50
CA ASP A 141 16.64 16.81 4.74
C ASP A 141 17.45 15.70 4.07
N GLU A 142 17.57 15.77 2.74
CA GLU A 142 18.19 14.71 1.93
C GLU A 142 19.67 14.46 2.29
N ARG A 143 20.35 15.44 2.87
CA ARG A 143 21.76 15.34 3.27
C ARG A 143 21.93 14.48 4.52
N PHE A 144 20.93 14.47 5.41
CA PHE A 144 20.99 13.83 6.72
C PHE A 144 19.66 13.16 7.11
N ARG A 145 18.99 12.51 6.14
CA ARG A 145 17.64 11.98 6.33
C ARG A 145 17.56 10.99 7.50
N CYS A 146 16.63 11.25 8.41
CA CYS A 146 16.39 10.49 9.64
C CYS A 146 14.98 9.89 9.66
N GLU A 147 14.71 8.93 8.78
CA GLU A 147 13.38 8.33 8.57
C GLU A 147 12.76 7.76 9.87
N GLU A 148 13.56 7.06 10.69
CA GLU A 148 13.09 6.53 11.97
C GLU A 148 12.62 7.63 12.93
N LYS A 149 13.39 8.72 13.04
CA LYS A 149 13.01 9.85 13.92
C LYS A 149 11.78 10.58 13.39
N TYR A 150 11.69 10.75 12.07
CA TYR A 150 10.51 11.31 11.41
C TYR A 150 9.26 10.51 11.78
N ILE A 151 9.29 9.19 11.59
CA ILE A 151 8.15 8.32 11.89
C ILE A 151 7.81 8.36 13.39
N LEU A 152 8.82 8.29 14.26
CA LEU A 152 8.59 8.37 15.71
C LEU A 152 7.99 9.71 16.15
N LEU A 153 8.33 10.81 15.47
CA LEU A 153 7.68 12.10 15.68
C LEU A 153 6.23 12.06 15.18
N CYS A 154 5.97 11.45 14.02
CA CYS A 154 4.61 11.26 13.51
C CYS A 154 3.71 10.45 14.47
N HIS A 155 4.26 9.49 15.21
CA HIS A 155 3.50 8.75 16.24
C HIS A 155 2.91 9.64 17.34
N SER A 156 3.46 10.85 17.53
CA SER A 156 2.97 11.83 18.52
C SER A 156 1.88 12.75 17.97
N ILE A 157 1.62 12.71 16.67
CA ILE A 157 0.57 13.51 16.02
C ILE A 157 -0.78 12.81 16.24
N PRO A 158 -1.84 13.54 16.61
CA PRO A 158 -3.19 12.98 16.70
C PRO A 158 -3.59 12.23 15.43
N ASP A 159 -4.38 11.17 15.60
CA ASP A 159 -4.97 10.37 14.53
C ASP A 159 -3.97 9.61 13.64
N TYR A 160 -2.67 9.60 13.97
CA TYR A 160 -1.64 8.94 13.16
C TYR A 160 -1.87 7.44 12.92
N PHE A 161 -2.45 6.74 13.89
CA PHE A 161 -2.78 5.33 13.79
C PHE A 161 -4.22 5.08 13.32
N ASP A 162 -4.98 6.12 13.03
CA ASP A 162 -6.39 5.99 12.68
C ASP A 162 -6.56 5.70 11.19
N VAL A 163 -7.69 5.07 10.85
CA VAL A 163 -8.10 4.84 9.48
C VAL A 163 -9.23 5.82 9.15
N HIS A 164 -8.95 6.76 8.26
CA HIS A 164 -9.96 7.69 7.77
C HIS A 164 -10.90 7.01 6.77
N LEU A 165 -12.19 7.07 7.06
CA LEU A 165 -13.25 6.61 6.17
C LEU A 165 -14.00 7.85 5.64
N GLU A 166 -13.88 8.10 4.34
CA GLU A 166 -14.60 9.18 3.67
C GLU A 166 -16.04 8.78 3.34
N ASP A 167 -16.92 9.76 3.15
CA ASP A 167 -18.30 9.59 2.67
C ASP A 167 -19.15 8.57 3.46
N CYS A 168 -18.92 8.47 4.77
CA CYS A 168 -19.66 7.56 5.65
C CYS A 168 -20.91 8.23 6.27
N VAL A 169 -22.00 7.47 6.32
CA VAL A 169 -23.21 7.83 7.08
C VAL A 169 -23.31 6.89 8.28
N VAL A 170 -23.28 7.46 9.49
CA VAL A 170 -23.59 6.71 10.71
C VAL A 170 -25.11 6.61 10.83
N LEU A 171 -25.65 5.45 10.45
CA LEU A 171 -27.05 5.13 10.71
C LEU A 171 -27.20 4.88 12.21
N LYS A 172 -27.87 5.79 12.93
CA LYS A 172 -28.35 5.49 14.29
C LYS A 172 -29.37 4.38 14.14
N ASN A 173 -29.12 3.23 14.77
CA ASN A 173 -30.12 2.18 14.88
C ASN A 173 -31.42 2.78 15.44
N GLU A 174 -32.45 2.86 14.63
CA GLU A 174 -33.81 2.69 15.15
C GLU A 174 -33.81 1.34 15.86
N VAL A 175 -34.28 1.34 17.10
CA VAL A 175 -34.43 0.14 17.91
C VAL A 175 -35.19 -0.89 17.09
N ILE A 176 -34.51 -1.94 16.63
CA ILE A 176 -35.19 -3.13 16.12
C ILE A 176 -35.87 -3.74 17.34
N GLN A 177 -37.12 -3.33 17.59
CA GLN A 177 -37.99 -4.02 18.53
C GLN A 177 -38.27 -5.38 17.91
N SER A 178 -37.60 -6.40 18.45
CA SER A 178 -37.89 -7.83 18.27
C SER A 178 -39.26 -8.18 18.81
#